data_AF-A0A259TUX1-F1
#
_entry.id   AF-A0A259TUX1-F1
#
_cell.length_a   1.000
_cell.length_b   1.000
_cell.length_c   1.000
_cell.angle_alpha   90.00
_cell.angle_beta   90.00
_cell.angle_gamma   90.00
#
_symmetry.space_group_name_H-M   'P 1'
#
loop_
_entity.id
_entity.type
_entity.pdbx_description
1 polymer ?
#
loop_
_entity_poly.entity_id
_entity_poly.type
_entity_poly.pdbx_seq_one_letter_code
_entity_poly.pdbx_strand_id
1 'polypeptide(L)'
;MLLDEHRAEAIYARVLLDFGDVRPFANIIGAEQTHAQALEGLFARYGLDRPANPYAAATVDGYPSVGAACAAGVEAEVDNAALYDRYLGLAMPDDVRRVLTSNRDASLDNHLPAFQRCAS
;
A
#
# COMPACT_ATOMS: atom_id res chain seq x y z
N MET A 1 -3.03 -8.21 3.82
CA MET A 1 -2.59 -7.88 2.45
C MET A 1 -3.63 -7.01 1.74
N LEU A 2 -4.77 -7.54 1.26
CA LEU A 2 -5.73 -6.71 0.49
C LEU A 2 -6.23 -5.49 1.26
N LEU A 3 -6.58 -5.66 2.54
CA LEU A 3 -6.99 -4.53 3.39
C LEU A 3 -5.85 -3.55 3.67
N ASP A 4 -4.60 -3.99 3.65
CA ASP A 4 -3.44 -3.11 3.83
C ASP A 4 -3.24 -2.21 2.61
N GLU A 5 -3.39 -2.76 1.39
CA GLU A 5 -3.37 -1.95 0.15
C GLU A 5 -4.48 -0.89 0.15
N HIS A 6 -5.71 -1.27 0.56
CA HIS A 6 -6.81 -0.32 0.68
C HIS A 6 -6.56 0.74 1.76
N ARG A 7 -5.90 0.36 2.86
CA ARG A 7 -5.54 1.30 3.91
C ARG A 7 -4.50 2.31 3.40
N ALA A 8 -3.47 1.85 2.70
CA ALA A 8 -2.45 2.70 2.09
C ALA A 8 -3.08 3.68 1.08
N GLU A 9 -3.91 3.17 0.16
CA GLU A 9 -4.66 3.99 -0.79
C GLU A 9 -5.48 5.09 -0.09
N ALA A 10 -6.23 4.73 0.95
CA ALA A 10 -7.06 5.68 1.68
C ALA A 10 -6.23 6.75 2.41
N ILE A 11 -5.08 6.37 2.98
CA ILE A 11 -4.13 7.31 3.59
C ILE A 11 -3.58 8.27 2.54
N TYR A 12 -3.16 7.77 1.38
CA TYR A 12 -2.61 8.62 0.32
C TYR A 12 -3.68 9.55 -0.25
N ALA A 13 -4.89 9.04 -0.47
CA ALA A 13 -6.04 9.85 -0.86
C ALA A 13 -6.36 10.94 0.18
N ARG A 14 -6.24 10.64 1.47
CA ARG A 14 -6.43 11.63 2.55
C ARG A 14 -5.38 12.74 2.49
N VAL A 15 -4.12 12.39 2.30
CA VAL A 15 -3.04 13.38 2.16
C VAL A 15 -3.26 14.26 0.93
N LEU A 16 -3.69 13.67 -0.19
CA LEU A 16 -3.99 14.40 -1.42
C LEU A 16 -5.22 15.32 -1.27
N LEU A 17 -6.21 14.90 -0.48
CA LEU A 17 -7.37 15.73 -0.12
C LEU A 17 -6.93 16.96 0.69
N ASP A 18 -6.06 16.77 1.69
CA ASP A 18 -5.65 17.84 2.60
C ASP A 18 -4.62 18.80 1.98
N PHE A 19 -3.70 18.29 1.15
CA PHE A 19 -2.52 19.03 0.69
C PHE A 19 -2.43 19.20 -0.84
N GLY A 20 -3.36 18.63 -1.61
CA GLY A 20 -3.35 18.68 -3.07
C GLY A 20 -2.39 17.66 -3.69
N ASP A 21 -1.90 17.96 -4.90
CA ASP A 21 -1.08 17.05 -5.73
C ASP A 21 0.38 16.94 -5.24
N VAL A 22 0.56 16.43 -4.01
CA VAL A 22 1.86 16.31 -3.35
C VAL A 22 2.50 14.96 -3.60
N ARG A 23 3.80 14.98 -3.90
CA ARG A 23 4.62 13.76 -4.07
C ARG A 23 5.11 13.24 -2.71
N PRO A 24 5.28 11.92 -2.55
CA PRO A 24 5.12 10.90 -3.59
C PRO A 24 3.69 10.34 -3.70
N PHE A 25 2.78 10.74 -2.81
CA PHE A 25 1.39 10.23 -2.72
C PHE A 25 0.65 10.17 -4.05
N ALA A 26 0.71 11.25 -4.84
CA ALA A 26 0.02 11.32 -6.13
C ALA A 26 0.51 10.29 -7.16
N ASN A 27 1.78 9.92 -7.09
CA ASN A 27 2.38 8.96 -8.01
C ASN A 27 2.19 7.51 -7.54
N ILE A 28 2.11 7.29 -6.22
CA ILE A 28 2.08 5.95 -5.62
C ILE A 28 0.65 5.43 -5.46
N ILE A 29 -0.36 6.29 -5.30
CA ILE A 29 -1.74 5.84 -5.09
C ILE A 29 -2.26 4.88 -6.17
N GLY A 30 -1.85 5.06 -7.43
CA GLY A 30 -2.19 4.13 -8.52
C GLY A 30 -1.49 2.78 -8.44
N ALA A 31 -0.31 2.72 -7.81
CA ALA A 31 0.38 1.46 -7.53
C ALA A 31 -0.39 0.65 -6.48
N GLU A 32 -0.89 1.28 -5.41
CA GLU A 32 -1.69 0.58 -4.39
C GLU A 32 -3.01 0.04 -4.95
N GLN A 33 -3.65 0.78 -5.85
CA GLN A 33 -4.82 0.29 -6.58
C GLN A 33 -4.48 -0.94 -7.44
N THR A 34 -3.31 -0.94 -8.07
CA THR A 34 -2.83 -2.08 -8.88
C THR A 34 -2.51 -3.28 -7.99
N HIS A 35 -1.89 -3.06 -6.83
CA HIS A 35 -1.63 -4.10 -5.83
C HIS A 35 -2.93 -4.74 -5.33
N ALA A 36 -3.93 -3.92 -4.97
CA ALA A 36 -5.24 -4.39 -4.56
C ALA A 36 -5.88 -5.24 -5.66
N GLN A 37 -5.92 -4.75 -6.90
CA GLN A 37 -6.49 -5.49 -8.05
C GLN A 37 -5.80 -6.85 -8.28
N ALA A 38 -4.47 -6.92 -8.13
CA ALA A 38 -3.74 -8.18 -8.27
C ALA A 38 -4.14 -9.18 -7.17
N LEU A 39 -4.30 -8.72 -5.93
CA LEU A 39 -4.76 -9.54 -4.81
C LEU A 39 -6.23 -9.98 -5.00
N GLU A 40 -7.10 -9.09 -5.46
CA GLU A 40 -8.50 -9.43 -5.79
C GLU A 40 -8.59 -10.48 -6.90
N GLY A 41 -7.69 -10.43 -7.88
CA GLY A 41 -7.57 -11.46 -8.90
C GLY A 41 -7.28 -12.85 -8.33
N LEU A 42 -6.50 -12.95 -7.25
CA LEU A 42 -6.29 -14.21 -6.53
C LEU A 42 -7.58 -14.67 -5.84
N PHE A 43 -8.30 -13.79 -5.14
CA PHE A 43 -9.59 -14.16 -4.53
C PHE A 43 -10.56 -14.73 -5.56
N ALA A 44 -10.73 -14.04 -6.69
CA ALA A 44 -11.59 -14.51 -7.78
C ALA A 44 -11.14 -15.86 -8.34
N ARG A 45 -9.83 -16.04 -8.58
CA ARG A 45 -9.25 -17.27 -9.11
C ARG A 45 -9.48 -18.48 -8.22
N TYR A 46 -9.41 -18.29 -6.90
CA TYR A 46 -9.61 -19.36 -5.91
C TYR A 46 -11.06 -19.49 -5.44
N GLY A 47 -12.00 -18.68 -5.97
CA GLY A 47 -13.40 -18.71 -5.56
C GLY A 47 -13.61 -18.30 -4.10
N LEU A 48 -12.76 -17.41 -3.58
CA LEU A 48 -12.80 -16.92 -2.20
C LEU A 48 -13.53 -15.58 -2.12
N ASP A 49 -14.28 -15.38 -1.05
CA ASP A 49 -14.91 -14.10 -0.76
C ASP A 49 -13.86 -13.05 -0.38
N ARG A 50 -14.01 -11.85 -0.96
CA ARG A 50 -13.16 -10.71 -0.60
C ARG A 50 -13.65 -10.09 0.72
N PRO A 51 -12.73 -9.69 1.62
CA PRO A 51 -13.11 -8.86 2.76
C PRO A 51 -13.71 -7.54 2.28
N ALA A 52 -14.72 -7.03 2.98
CA ALA A 52 -15.26 -5.70 2.71
C ALA A 52 -14.20 -4.63 3.01
N ASN A 53 -14.02 -3.66 2.12
CA ASN A 53 -13.12 -2.53 2.34
C ASN A 53 -13.73 -1.55 3.35
N PRO A 54 -13.15 -1.36 4.55
CA PRO A 54 -13.67 -0.44 5.56
C PRO A 54 -13.09 0.98 5.43
N TYR A 55 -12.12 1.21 4.54
CA TYR A 55 -11.34 2.45 4.50
C TYR A 55 -11.93 3.43 3.49
N ALA A 56 -12.07 4.68 3.92
CA ALA A 56 -12.42 5.81 3.07
C ALA A 56 -11.54 7.00 3.42
N ALA A 57 -11.06 7.74 2.42
CA ALA A 57 -10.17 8.89 2.64
C ALA A 57 -10.75 9.90 3.65
N ALA A 58 -12.07 10.15 3.58
CA ALA A 58 -12.76 11.08 4.46
C ALA A 58 -12.79 10.66 5.94
N THR A 59 -12.55 9.38 6.25
CA THR A 59 -12.56 8.84 7.62
C THR A 59 -11.17 8.56 8.17
N VAL A 60 -10.12 8.71 7.35
CA VAL A 60 -8.74 8.57 7.78
C VAL A 60 -8.30 9.87 8.44
N ASP A 61 -7.61 9.78 9.58
CA ASP A 61 -7.03 10.95 10.25
C ASP A 61 -6.00 11.63 9.34
N GLY A 62 -6.05 12.96 9.30
CA GLY A 62 -5.10 13.76 8.54
C GLY A 62 -3.73 13.87 9.22
N TYR A 63 -2.75 14.38 8.50
CA TYR A 63 -1.42 14.70 9.04
C TYR A 63 -1.28 16.19 9.28
N PRO A 64 -0.42 16.64 10.22
CA PRO A 64 -0.22 18.06 10.47
C PRO A 64 0.58 18.78 9.37
N SER A 65 1.29 18.04 8.51
CA SER A 65 2.03 18.55 7.37
C SER A 65 2.36 17.44 6.36
N VAL A 66 2.74 17.83 5.14
CA VAL A 66 3.27 16.89 4.13
C VAL A 66 4.51 16.15 4.64
N GLY A 67 5.41 16.84 5.37
CA GLY A 67 6.59 16.21 5.96
C GLY A 67 6.25 15.13 6.98
N ALA A 68 5.25 15.37 7.84
CA ALA A 68 4.76 14.38 8.79
C ALA A 68 4.11 13.17 8.07
N ALA A 69 3.36 13.43 7.00
CA ALA A 69 2.81 12.37 6.17
C ALA A 69 3.91 11.54 5.50
N CYS A 70 4.98 12.18 4.99
CA CYS A 70 6.08 11.48 4.36
C CYS A 70 6.90 10.64 5.34
N ALA A 71 7.14 11.12 6.56
CA ALA A 71 7.76 10.31 7.62
C ALA A 71 6.91 9.09 7.96
N ALA A 72 5.60 9.25 8.11
CA ALA A 72 4.69 8.13 8.33
C ALA A 72 4.64 7.16 7.14
N GLY A 73 4.77 7.65 5.91
CA GLY A 73 4.90 6.82 4.71
C GLY A 73 6.15 5.94 4.72
N VAL A 74 7.30 6.44 5.20
CA VAL A 74 8.52 5.61 5.36
C VAL A 74 8.26 4.46 6.32
N GLU A 75 7.66 4.72 7.48
CA GLU A 75 7.32 3.69 8.45
C GLU A 75 6.33 2.67 7.87
N ALA A 76 5.30 3.15 7.17
CA ALA A 76 4.29 2.31 6.54
C ALA A 76 4.89 1.34 5.50
N GLU A 77 5.77 1.81 4.62
CA GLU A 77 6.40 0.95 3.61
C GLU A 77 7.33 -0.11 4.23
N VAL A 78 8.06 0.24 5.29
CA VAL A 78 8.89 -0.74 6.04
C VAL A 78 8.02 -1.81 6.68
N ASP A 79 6.93 -1.41 7.35
CA ASP A 79 5.99 -2.34 7.97
C ASP A 79 5.29 -3.23 6.94
N ASN A 80 4.94 -2.66 5.78
CA ASN A 80 4.29 -3.38 4.69
C ASN A 80 5.24 -4.43 4.08
N ALA A 81 6.50 -4.08 3.83
CA ALA A 81 7.49 -5.02 3.33
C ALA A 81 7.71 -6.18 4.33
N ALA A 82 7.85 -5.86 5.63
CA ALA A 82 7.99 -6.87 6.67
C ALA A 82 6.77 -7.80 6.76
N LEU A 83 5.57 -7.29 6.50
CA LEU A 83 4.35 -8.10 6.42
C LEU A 83 4.41 -9.08 5.23
N TYR A 84 4.76 -8.61 4.04
CA TYR A 84 4.95 -9.45 2.86
C TYR A 84 5.97 -10.57 3.12
N ASP A 85 7.14 -10.24 3.71
CA ASP A 85 8.18 -11.23 4.01
C ASP A 85 7.70 -12.33 4.95
N ARG A 86 6.90 -11.99 5.97
CA ARG A 86 6.28 -12.99 6.85
C ARG A 86 5.38 -13.95 6.08
N TYR A 87 4.54 -13.45 5.17
CA TYR A 87 3.66 -14.30 4.37
C TYR A 87 4.44 -15.15 3.37
N LEU A 88 5.45 -14.59 2.70
CA LEU A 88 6.27 -15.28 1.71
C LEU A 88 7.06 -16.46 2.32
N GLY A 89 7.30 -16.45 3.62
CA GLY A 89 7.86 -17.58 4.37
C GLY A 89 6.92 -18.79 4.50
N LEU A 90 5.64 -18.66 4.16
CA LEU A 90 4.68 -19.75 4.18
C LEU A 90 4.69 -20.57 2.89
N ALA A 91 4.25 -21.83 2.99
CA ALA A 91 3.92 -22.63 1.82
C ALA A 91 2.66 -22.06 1.14
N MET A 92 2.76 -21.77 -0.16
CA MET A 92 1.67 -21.20 -0.94
C MET A 92 1.83 -21.56 -2.43
N PRO A 93 0.75 -21.48 -3.21
CA PRO A 93 0.80 -21.62 -4.67
C PRO A 93 1.75 -20.59 -5.34
N ASP A 94 2.32 -20.97 -6.48
CA ASP A 94 3.33 -20.16 -7.19
C ASP A 94 2.77 -18.83 -7.71
N ASP A 95 1.52 -18.80 -8.14
CA ASP A 95 0.85 -17.57 -8.58
C ASP A 95 0.63 -16.59 -7.42
N VAL A 96 0.19 -17.08 -6.26
CA VAL A 96 0.10 -16.28 -5.04
C VAL A 96 1.47 -15.73 -4.66
N ARG A 97 2.51 -16.59 -4.67
CA ARG A 97 3.89 -16.18 -4.37
C ARG A 97 4.36 -15.06 -5.30
N ARG A 98 4.10 -15.18 -6.60
CA ARG A 98 4.49 -14.14 -7.59
C ARG A 98 3.83 -12.80 -7.32
N VAL A 99 2.53 -12.78 -7.05
CA VAL A 99 1.80 -11.52 -6.74
C VAL A 99 2.35 -10.89 -5.45
N LEU A 100 2.50 -11.67 -4.38
CA LEU A 100 3.03 -11.15 -3.12
C LEU A 100 4.48 -10.64 -3.26
N THR A 101 5.31 -11.34 -4.03
CA THR A 101 6.69 -10.90 -4.31
C THR A 101 6.71 -9.59 -5.08
N SER A 102 5.88 -9.47 -6.12
CA SER A 102 5.80 -8.25 -6.95
C SER A 102 5.37 -7.03 -6.14
N ASN A 103 4.36 -7.15 -5.28
CA ASN A 103 3.90 -6.04 -4.46
C ASN A 103 4.94 -5.64 -3.40
N ARG A 104 5.61 -6.63 -2.77
CA ARG A 104 6.72 -6.36 -1.84
C ARG A 104 7.84 -5.57 -2.53
N ASP A 105 8.24 -5.99 -3.72
CA ASP A 105 9.34 -5.35 -4.46
C ASP A 105 8.98 -3.93 -4.86
N ALA A 106 7.73 -3.67 -5.25
CA ALA A 106 7.25 -2.31 -5.49
C ALA A 106 7.34 -1.42 -4.24
N SER A 107 6.93 -1.93 -3.07
CA SER A 107 7.04 -1.23 -1.79
C SER A 107 8.51 -0.92 -1.44
N LEU A 108 9.40 -1.92 -1.52
CA LEU A 108 10.81 -1.79 -1.14
C LEU A 108 11.65 -0.96 -2.12
N ASP A 109 11.50 -1.20 -3.42
CA ASP A 109 12.41 -0.66 -4.43
C ASP A 109 11.90 0.65 -5.03
N ASN A 110 10.59 0.94 -4.93
CA ASN A 110 9.99 2.14 -5.50
C ASN A 110 9.40 3.07 -4.43
N HIS A 111 8.49 2.58 -3.58
CA HIS A 111 7.74 3.43 -2.67
C HIS A 111 8.61 3.94 -1.52
N LEU A 112 9.31 3.04 -0.83
CA LEU A 112 10.15 3.38 0.31
C LEU A 112 11.21 4.44 -0.04
N PRO A 113 12.00 4.31 -1.14
CA PRO A 113 12.94 5.35 -1.53
C PRO A 113 12.26 6.68 -1.88
N ALA A 114 11.04 6.66 -2.42
CA ALA A 114 10.30 7.88 -2.72
C ALA A 114 9.84 8.59 -1.46
N PHE A 115 9.35 7.87 -0.45
CA PHE A 115 9.01 8.44 0.85
C PHE A 115 10.24 8.92 1.62
N GLN A 116 11.35 8.18 1.58
CA GLN A 116 12.62 8.62 2.19
C GLN A 116 13.11 9.94 1.62
N ARG A 117 13.00 10.14 0.29
CA ARG A 117 13.32 11.42 -0.36
C ARG A 117 12.34 12.55 -0.04
N CYS A 118 11.10 12.22 0.33
CA CYS A 118 10.12 13.23 0.74
C CYS A 118 10.28 13.65 2.20
N ALA A 119 10.71 12.73 3.06
CA ALA A 119 10.91 12.98 4.48
C ALA A 119 12.25 13.69 4.81
N SER A 120 13.15 13.81 3.84
CA SER A 120 14.48 14.42 3.97
C SER A 120 14.47 15.94 3.88
#